data_AF-A0A7X7LJ86-F1
#
_entry.id   AF-A0A7X7LJ86-F1
#
_cell.length_a   1.000
_cell.length_b   1.000
_cell.length_c   1.000
_cell.angle_alpha   90.00
_cell.angle_beta   90.00
_cell.angle_gamma   90.00
#
_symmetry.space_group_name_H-M   'P 1'
#
loop_
_entity.id
_entity.type
_entity.pdbx_description
1 polymer ?
#
loop_
_entity_poly.entity_id
_entity_poly.type
_entity_poly.pdbx_seq_one_letter_code
_entity_poly.pdbx_strand_id
1 'polypeptide(L)'
;PIKSGYLNENNGKIELDEDEKGYVKIWRMPEQNKFYCIGADVAEGLVTGDYSCGIVLDEDFRLCASWHGHCDPDVFGDELVKLARFYNDAYVGVESNNNGSSTLRAIVRKEYWNIYYQKSYNKIVDSMTQKIGWNTNIRTKPIMINTLTAYIREMWLELPWETLISECLTYVKGDDGITTNAQNGCHDDTVMALAIALQLLLEGRDESYEPEIPRDQKYINDPLEISANCEEYEDLSIDKYGDEEYTV
;
A
#
# COMPACT_ATOMS: atom_id res chain seq x y z
N PRO A 1 -1.51 12.77 4.29
CA PRO A 1 -2.03 12.69 2.90
C PRO A 1 -2.27 14.10 2.37
N ILE A 2 -2.17 14.33 1.05
CA ILE A 2 -2.50 15.62 0.43
C ILE A 2 -4.00 15.77 0.14
N LYS A 3 -4.72 14.65 -0.02
CA LYS A 3 -6.17 14.60 -0.17
C LYS A 3 -6.74 13.38 0.53
N SER A 4 -8.00 13.45 0.96
CA SER A 4 -8.75 12.32 1.49
C SER A 4 -10.21 12.44 1.06
N GLY A 5 -10.91 11.32 0.89
CA GLY A 5 -12.29 11.35 0.40
C GLY A 5 -12.84 10.01 -0.06
N TYR A 6 -13.91 10.10 -0.85
CA TYR A 6 -14.57 8.96 -1.49
C TYR A 6 -14.42 9.06 -3.01
N LEU A 7 -14.21 7.93 -3.67
CA LEU A 7 -14.20 7.89 -5.14
C LEU A 7 -15.61 7.64 -5.65
N ASN A 8 -16.07 8.52 -6.53
CA ASN A 8 -17.38 8.45 -7.16
C ASN A 8 -17.24 8.38 -8.67
N GLU A 9 -18.10 7.59 -9.32
CA GLU A 9 -18.14 7.48 -10.78
C GLU A 9 -19.26 8.36 -11.32
N ASN A 10 -18.90 9.41 -12.05
CA ASN A 10 -19.82 10.36 -12.67
C ASN A 10 -19.61 10.35 -14.18
N ASN A 11 -20.62 9.93 -14.95
CA ASN A 11 -20.58 9.87 -16.42
C ASN A 11 -19.33 9.13 -16.99
N GLY A 12 -18.91 8.04 -16.35
CA GLY A 12 -17.76 7.24 -16.75
C GLY A 12 -16.39 7.82 -16.36
N LYS A 13 -16.37 8.91 -15.59
CA LYS A 13 -15.15 9.48 -15.01
C LYS A 13 -15.15 9.26 -13.49
N ILE A 14 -14.01 8.84 -12.95
CA ILE A 14 -13.82 8.74 -11.50
C ILE A 14 -13.36 10.10 -10.96
N GLU A 15 -14.04 10.58 -9.93
CA GLU A 15 -13.73 11.83 -9.24
C GLU A 15 -13.61 11.60 -7.74
N LEU A 16 -12.70 12.33 -7.11
CA LEU A 16 -12.55 12.33 -5.66
C LEU A 16 -13.50 13.38 -5.07
N ASP A 17 -14.43 12.93 -4.25
CA ASP A 17 -15.23 13.78 -3.38
C ASP A 17 -14.48 13.94 -2.05
N GLU A 18 -13.93 15.13 -1.81
CA GLU A 18 -13.00 15.38 -0.70
C GLU A 18 -13.74 15.39 0.65
N ASP A 19 -13.34 14.47 1.53
CA ASP A 19 -13.81 14.34 2.91
C ASP A 19 -12.67 13.77 3.74
N GLU A 20 -12.29 14.45 4.83
CA GLU A 20 -11.23 14.00 5.74
C GLU A 20 -11.53 12.62 6.37
N LYS A 21 -12.80 12.22 6.41
CA LYS A 21 -13.27 10.91 6.91
C LYS A 21 -13.38 9.84 5.81
N GLY A 22 -13.04 10.19 4.58
CA GLY A 22 -13.06 9.29 3.45
C GLY A 22 -12.14 8.09 3.61
N TYR A 23 -12.52 6.96 3.01
CA TYR A 23 -11.70 5.73 3.04
C TYR A 23 -10.46 5.83 2.15
N VAL A 24 -10.45 6.76 1.19
CA VAL A 24 -9.32 6.97 0.29
C VAL A 24 -8.42 8.06 0.83
N LYS A 25 -7.13 7.75 0.96
CA LYS A 25 -6.07 8.72 1.27
C LYS A 25 -5.12 8.77 0.09
N ILE A 26 -4.79 9.98 -0.37
CA ILE A 26 -3.86 10.21 -1.49
C ILE A 26 -2.67 11.01 -0.98
N TRP A 27 -1.47 10.53 -1.26
CA TRP A 27 -0.19 11.24 -1.03
C TRP A 27 0.40 11.74 -2.35
N ARG A 28 0.12 11.08 -3.48
CA ARG A 28 0.57 11.48 -4.82
C ARG A 28 -0.57 11.30 -5.83
N MET A 29 -0.89 12.37 -6.56
CA MET A 29 -1.90 12.31 -7.63
C MET A 29 -1.43 11.44 -8.79
N PRO A 30 -2.34 10.78 -9.53
CA PRO A 30 -1.97 10.03 -10.72
C PRO A 30 -1.34 10.93 -11.78
N GLU A 31 -0.23 10.50 -12.33
CA GLU A 31 0.49 11.13 -13.44
C GLU A 31 0.13 10.41 -14.74
N GLN A 32 -0.13 11.15 -15.82
CA GLN A 32 -0.56 10.55 -17.07
C GLN A 32 0.52 9.59 -17.63
N ASN A 33 0.10 8.40 -18.08
CA ASN A 33 0.95 7.34 -18.64
C ASN A 33 1.92 6.68 -17.63
N LYS A 34 1.87 7.03 -16.34
CA LYS A 34 2.65 6.34 -15.32
C LYS A 34 2.00 5.00 -14.97
N PHE A 35 2.82 3.97 -14.76
CA PHE A 35 2.35 2.66 -14.31
C PHE A 35 2.06 2.70 -12.81
N TYR A 36 0.93 2.09 -12.44
CA TYR A 36 0.53 1.87 -11.06
C TYR A 36 0.08 0.42 -10.86
N CYS A 37 0.29 -0.11 -9.66
CA CYS A 37 -0.32 -1.36 -9.24
C CYS A 37 -1.07 -1.17 -7.91
N ILE A 38 -2.02 -2.06 -7.65
CA ILE A 38 -2.77 -2.12 -6.40
C ILE A 38 -2.64 -3.51 -5.81
N GLY A 39 -2.07 -3.60 -4.61
CA GLY A 39 -2.18 -4.78 -3.77
C GLY A 39 -3.32 -4.61 -2.77
N ALA A 40 -4.14 -5.64 -2.60
CA ALA A 40 -5.28 -5.58 -1.69
C ALA A 40 -5.37 -6.81 -0.79
N ASP A 41 -5.62 -6.56 0.49
CA ASP A 41 -5.97 -7.56 1.49
C ASP A 41 -7.43 -7.33 1.95
N VAL A 42 -8.17 -8.44 2.06
CA VAL A 42 -9.62 -8.42 2.29
C VAL A 42 -9.92 -9.04 3.64
N ALA A 43 -10.47 -8.22 4.54
CA ALA A 43 -10.84 -8.67 5.87
C ALA A 43 -11.83 -9.85 5.85
N GLU A 44 -11.74 -10.71 6.86
CA GLU A 44 -12.61 -11.89 7.00
C GLU A 44 -14.09 -11.56 7.35
N GLY A 45 -14.48 -10.28 7.46
CA GLY A 45 -15.90 -9.89 7.51
C GLY A 45 -16.64 -10.34 8.78
N LEU A 46 -15.92 -10.48 9.90
CA LEU A 46 -16.52 -10.75 11.21
C LEU A 46 -17.25 -9.51 11.76
N VAL A 47 -18.12 -9.70 12.76
CA VAL A 47 -18.99 -8.64 13.35
C VAL A 47 -18.19 -7.50 14.01
N THR A 48 -16.92 -7.74 14.36
CA THR A 48 -15.93 -6.76 14.82
C THR A 48 -14.82 -6.56 13.78
N GLY A 49 -15.13 -6.81 12.51
CA GLY A 49 -14.19 -7.28 11.49
C GLY A 49 -13.02 -6.36 11.22
N ASP A 50 -11.94 -6.94 10.72
CA ASP A 50 -10.73 -6.24 10.34
C ASP A 50 -10.97 -5.26 9.17
N TYR A 51 -10.01 -4.38 8.92
CA TYR A 51 -10.12 -3.41 7.84
C TYR A 51 -9.74 -4.08 6.52
N SER A 52 -10.51 -3.84 5.45
CA SER A 52 -10.00 -4.14 4.11
C SER A 52 -9.01 -3.04 3.71
N CYS A 53 -7.93 -3.40 3.04
CA CYS A 53 -6.89 -2.46 2.63
C CYS A 53 -6.52 -2.65 1.16
N GLY A 54 -6.47 -1.56 0.40
CA GLY A 54 -5.89 -1.52 -0.94
C GLY A 54 -4.80 -0.45 -1.00
N ILE A 55 -3.60 -0.79 -1.47
CA ILE A 55 -2.44 0.11 -1.55
C ILE A 55 -2.03 0.31 -3.00
N VAL A 56 -1.91 1.58 -3.40
CA VAL A 56 -1.42 1.96 -4.73
C VAL A 56 0.07 2.27 -4.67
N LEU A 57 0.88 1.54 -5.44
CA LEU A 57 2.28 1.85 -5.69
C LEU A 57 2.47 2.35 -7.13
N ASP A 58 3.40 3.28 -7.32
CA ASP A 58 3.91 3.64 -8.63
C ASP A 58 5.16 2.81 -9.01
N GLU A 59 5.62 2.98 -10.25
CA GLU A 59 6.81 2.32 -10.77
C GLU A 59 8.14 2.71 -10.08
N ASP A 60 8.12 3.80 -9.30
CA ASP A 60 9.24 4.32 -8.51
C ASP A 60 9.19 3.83 -7.05
N PHE A 61 8.35 2.83 -6.73
CA PHE A 61 8.21 2.26 -5.38
C PHE A 61 7.64 3.23 -4.33
N ARG A 62 6.85 4.20 -4.77
CA ARG A 62 6.22 5.18 -3.87
C ARG A 62 4.77 4.80 -3.60
N LEU A 63 4.36 4.87 -2.34
CA LEU A 63 2.96 4.75 -1.96
C LEU A 63 2.21 6.02 -2.37
N CYS A 64 1.33 5.90 -3.36
CA CYS A 64 0.60 7.03 -3.93
C CYS A 64 -0.76 7.25 -3.27
N ALA A 65 -1.46 6.16 -2.97
CA ALA A 65 -2.77 6.18 -2.34
C ALA A 65 -3.06 4.89 -1.59
N SER A 66 -4.10 4.95 -0.77
CA SER A 66 -4.67 3.79 -0.10
C SER A 66 -6.19 3.91 -0.07
N TRP A 67 -6.87 2.78 -0.11
CA TRP A 67 -8.23 2.62 0.40
C TRP A 67 -8.13 1.80 1.69
N HIS A 68 -8.73 2.28 2.78
CA HIS A 68 -8.69 1.59 4.07
C HIS A 68 -10.00 1.80 4.83
N GLY A 69 -10.74 0.73 5.10
CA GLY A 69 -12.08 0.84 5.67
C GLY A 69 -12.76 -0.51 5.91
N HIS A 70 -13.90 -0.47 6.58
CA HIS A 70 -14.78 -1.62 6.72
C HIS A 70 -15.91 -1.54 5.69
N CYS A 71 -16.04 -2.57 4.87
CA CYS A 71 -17.20 -2.76 4.01
C CYS A 71 -17.32 -4.25 3.64
N ASP A 72 -18.44 -4.60 3.02
CA ASP A 72 -18.63 -5.95 2.50
C ASP A 72 -17.61 -6.23 1.37
N PRO A 73 -17.11 -7.48 1.25
CA PRO A 73 -16.06 -7.82 0.28
C PRO A 73 -16.41 -7.46 -1.17
N ASP A 74 -17.69 -7.52 -1.56
CA ASP A 74 -18.13 -7.15 -2.91
C ASP A 74 -18.17 -5.64 -3.11
N VAL A 75 -18.58 -4.87 -2.09
CA VAL A 75 -18.46 -3.41 -2.08
C VAL A 75 -16.99 -2.99 -2.16
N PHE A 76 -16.09 -3.68 -1.45
CA PHE A 76 -14.66 -3.41 -1.56
C PHE A 76 -14.14 -3.63 -2.98
N GLY A 77 -14.62 -4.66 -3.67
CA GLY A 77 -14.26 -4.91 -5.07
C GLY A 77 -14.70 -3.78 -6.00
N ASP A 78 -15.89 -3.22 -5.78
CA ASP A 78 -16.36 -2.04 -6.51
C ASP A 78 -15.48 -0.81 -6.26
N GLU A 79 -15.08 -0.57 -5.01
CA GLU A 79 -14.19 0.53 -4.63
C GLU A 79 -12.78 0.39 -5.21
N LEU A 80 -12.23 -0.84 -5.24
CA LEU A 80 -10.95 -1.13 -5.87
C LEU A 80 -10.97 -0.82 -7.37
N VAL A 81 -12.07 -1.10 -8.08
CA VAL A 81 -12.18 -0.74 -9.51
C VAL A 81 -12.16 0.77 -9.71
N LYS A 82 -12.84 1.54 -8.85
CA LYS A 82 -12.78 3.01 -8.92
C LYS A 82 -11.37 3.51 -8.68
N LEU A 83 -10.68 2.99 -7.65
CA LEU A 83 -9.30 3.36 -7.34
C LEU A 83 -8.34 3.00 -8.50
N ALA A 84 -8.51 1.83 -9.10
CA ALA A 84 -7.68 1.38 -10.21
C ALA A 84 -7.89 2.24 -11.47
N ARG A 85 -9.14 2.56 -11.82
CA ARG A 85 -9.47 3.47 -12.93
C ARG A 85 -8.95 4.89 -12.67
N PHE A 86 -8.98 5.35 -11.43
CA PHE A 86 -8.43 6.66 -11.05
C PHE A 86 -6.89 6.71 -11.23
N TYR A 87 -6.20 5.59 -11.04
CA TYR A 87 -4.74 5.45 -11.21
C TYR A 87 -4.36 4.76 -12.53
N ASN A 88 -4.85 5.28 -13.65
CA ASN A 88 -4.49 4.85 -15.02
C ASN A 88 -4.74 3.36 -15.31
N ASP A 89 -5.90 2.83 -14.91
CA ASP A 89 -6.20 1.40 -15.01
C ASP A 89 -5.10 0.54 -14.38
N ALA A 90 -4.76 0.84 -13.11
CA ALA A 90 -3.71 0.19 -12.34
C ALA A 90 -3.81 -1.35 -12.35
N TYR A 91 -2.67 -2.04 -12.29
CA TYR A 91 -2.65 -3.51 -12.22
C TYR A 91 -3.04 -4.01 -10.83
N VAL A 92 -4.15 -4.75 -10.71
CA VAL A 92 -4.76 -5.10 -9.41
C VAL A 92 -4.49 -6.55 -8.99
N GLY A 93 -3.97 -6.74 -7.79
CA GLY A 93 -3.77 -8.03 -7.14
C GLY A 93 -4.48 -8.06 -5.80
N VAL A 94 -5.51 -8.91 -5.69
CA VAL A 94 -6.28 -9.08 -4.45
C VAL A 94 -5.92 -10.43 -3.83
N GLU A 95 -5.70 -10.47 -2.52
CA GLU A 95 -5.63 -11.74 -1.79
C GLU A 95 -6.90 -12.56 -2.04
N SER A 96 -6.73 -13.81 -2.46
CA SER A 96 -7.80 -14.71 -2.91
C SER A 96 -8.27 -15.67 -1.80
N ASN A 97 -7.66 -15.60 -0.63
CA ASN A 97 -8.06 -16.40 0.52
C ASN A 97 -9.37 -15.87 1.12
N ASN A 98 -10.14 -16.77 1.75
CA ASN A 98 -11.38 -16.44 2.46
C ASN A 98 -12.36 -15.59 1.62
N ASN A 99 -12.59 -14.34 2.02
CA ASN A 99 -13.52 -13.42 1.41
C ASN A 99 -13.04 -12.81 0.09
N GLY A 100 -11.75 -12.93 -0.24
CA GLY A 100 -11.17 -12.39 -1.47
C GLY A 100 -11.85 -12.89 -2.74
N SER A 101 -12.42 -14.09 -2.72
CA SER A 101 -13.21 -14.63 -3.84
C SER A 101 -14.44 -13.77 -4.19
N SER A 102 -15.08 -13.15 -3.20
CA SER A 102 -16.24 -12.27 -3.42
C SER A 102 -15.80 -10.92 -4.00
N THR A 103 -14.71 -10.35 -3.48
CA THR A 103 -14.08 -9.13 -4.01
C THR A 103 -13.66 -9.31 -5.47
N LEU A 104 -12.96 -10.39 -5.78
CA LEU A 104 -12.52 -10.71 -7.15
C LEU A 104 -13.71 -10.88 -8.11
N ARG A 105 -14.79 -11.54 -7.67
CA ARG A 105 -16.02 -11.63 -8.49
C ARG A 105 -16.64 -10.26 -8.73
N ALA A 106 -16.64 -9.35 -7.75
CA ALA A 106 -17.14 -8.00 -7.94
C ALA A 106 -16.33 -7.22 -8.98
N ILE A 107 -15.00 -7.29 -8.89
CA ILE A 107 -14.09 -6.69 -9.88
C ILE A 107 -14.38 -7.23 -11.29
N VAL A 108 -14.54 -8.55 -11.44
CA VAL A 108 -14.86 -9.17 -12.74
C VAL A 108 -16.23 -8.72 -13.26
N ARG A 109 -17.25 -8.58 -12.39
CA ARG A 109 -18.57 -8.07 -12.80
C ARG A 109 -18.54 -6.62 -13.30
N LYS A 110 -17.56 -5.83 -12.87
CA LYS A 110 -17.32 -4.46 -13.37
C LYS A 110 -16.52 -4.43 -14.68
N GLU A 111 -16.25 -5.60 -15.26
CA GLU A 111 -15.50 -5.76 -16.51
C GLU A 111 -14.09 -5.13 -16.44
N TYR A 112 -13.50 -5.11 -15.24
CA TYR A 112 -12.13 -4.63 -15.07
C TYR A 112 -11.15 -5.70 -15.56
N TRP A 113 -10.24 -5.31 -16.46
CA TRP A 113 -9.41 -6.27 -17.20
C TRP A 113 -8.00 -6.46 -16.61
N ASN A 114 -7.45 -5.43 -15.95
CA ASN A 114 -6.05 -5.42 -15.52
C ASN A 114 -5.87 -6.06 -14.13
N ILE A 115 -6.13 -7.36 -14.04
CA ILE A 115 -6.11 -8.14 -12.79
C ILE A 115 -4.97 -9.17 -12.82
N TYR A 116 -4.32 -9.37 -11.70
CA TYR A 116 -3.30 -10.39 -11.50
C TYR A 116 -3.87 -11.81 -11.56
N TYR A 117 -3.16 -12.69 -12.26
CA TYR A 117 -3.44 -14.12 -12.31
C TYR A 117 -2.23 -14.91 -11.84
N GLN A 118 -2.36 -15.56 -10.68
CA GLN A 118 -1.33 -16.44 -10.17
C GLN A 118 -1.16 -17.66 -11.07
N LYS A 119 0.07 -17.84 -11.57
CA LYS A 119 0.48 -18.99 -12.37
C LYS A 119 0.98 -20.10 -11.45
N SER A 120 0.49 -21.31 -11.65
CA SER A 120 0.98 -22.50 -10.96
C SER A 120 1.26 -23.60 -11.98
N TYR A 121 2.52 -24.04 -12.03
CA TYR A 121 2.97 -25.12 -12.89
C TYR A 121 2.85 -26.47 -12.18
N ASN A 122 2.08 -27.38 -12.77
CA ASN A 122 1.99 -28.75 -12.29
C ASN A 122 2.94 -29.65 -13.10
N LYS A 123 4.09 -29.98 -12.49
CA LYS A 123 5.13 -30.84 -13.09
C LYS A 123 4.65 -32.24 -13.47
N ILE A 124 3.57 -32.74 -12.85
CA ILE A 124 3.09 -34.13 -13.06
C ILE A 124 2.31 -34.25 -14.37
N VAL A 125 1.52 -33.23 -14.70
CA VAL A 125 0.63 -33.22 -15.88
C VAL A 125 1.07 -32.22 -16.94
N ASP A 126 2.27 -31.64 -16.81
CA ASP A 126 2.83 -30.61 -17.69
C ASP A 126 1.79 -29.55 -18.08
N SER A 127 1.09 -29.03 -17.08
CA SER A 127 0.02 -28.05 -17.29
C SER A 127 0.23 -26.80 -16.44
N MET A 128 -0.01 -25.65 -17.06
CA MET A 128 -0.03 -24.36 -16.41
C MET A 128 -1.48 -24.03 -16.05
N THR A 129 -1.73 -23.78 -14.77
CA THR A 129 -3.02 -23.27 -14.30
C THR A 129 -2.89 -21.81 -13.92
N GLN A 130 -3.90 -21.01 -14.26
CA GLN A 130 -4.00 -19.61 -13.85
C GLN A 130 -5.20 -19.48 -12.92
N LYS A 131 -5.00 -18.85 -11.77
CA LYS A 131 -6.05 -18.49 -10.83
C LYS A 131 -6.05 -16.99 -10.64
N ILE A 132 -7.23 -16.38 -10.66
CA ILE A 132 -7.37 -14.95 -10.43
C ILE A 132 -6.99 -14.60 -8.98
N GLY A 133 -6.28 -13.49 -8.79
CA GLY A 133 -5.83 -13.00 -7.49
C GLY A 133 -4.55 -13.66 -6.97
N TRP A 134 -4.09 -13.16 -5.83
CA TRP A 134 -2.91 -13.63 -5.12
C TRP A 134 -3.31 -14.66 -4.06
N ASN A 135 -2.69 -15.82 -4.05
CA ASN A 135 -2.92 -16.87 -3.07
C ASN A 135 -1.77 -16.88 -2.06
N THR A 136 -2.03 -16.29 -0.89
CA THR A 136 -1.12 -16.35 0.26
C THR A 136 -1.16 -17.77 0.85
N ASN A 137 -0.02 -18.44 0.88
CA ASN A 137 0.12 -19.79 1.44
C ASN A 137 1.51 -19.96 2.06
N ILE A 138 1.78 -21.15 2.62
CA ILE A 138 3.05 -21.45 3.32
C ILE A 138 4.30 -21.26 2.44
N ARG A 139 4.16 -21.22 1.11
CA ARG A 139 5.26 -20.94 0.17
C ARG A 139 5.33 -19.46 -0.21
N THR A 140 4.19 -18.83 -0.52
CA THR A 140 4.18 -17.44 -1.02
C THR A 140 4.33 -16.41 0.09
N LYS A 141 3.79 -16.66 1.30
CA LYS A 141 3.87 -15.70 2.43
C LYS A 141 5.31 -15.41 2.85
N PRO A 142 6.21 -16.40 3.07
CA PRO A 142 7.60 -16.10 3.41
C PRO A 142 8.32 -15.32 2.31
N ILE A 143 8.03 -15.60 1.03
CA ILE A 143 8.66 -14.93 -0.11
C ILE A 143 8.29 -13.45 -0.13
N MET A 144 6.99 -13.13 -0.17
CA MET A 144 6.53 -11.73 -0.25
C MET A 144 6.98 -10.91 0.96
N ILE A 145 6.97 -11.48 2.17
CA ILE A 145 7.41 -10.80 3.40
C ILE A 145 8.93 -10.60 3.42
N ASN A 146 9.72 -11.58 2.98
CA ASN A 146 11.17 -11.41 2.89
C ASN A 146 11.55 -10.33 1.87
N THR A 147 10.88 -10.30 0.71
CA THR A 147 11.05 -9.24 -0.28
C THR A 147 10.70 -7.88 0.30
N LEU A 148 9.54 -7.76 0.95
CA LEU A 148 9.12 -6.51 1.59
C LEU A 148 10.13 -6.05 2.65
N THR A 149 10.61 -6.97 3.49
CA THR A 149 11.61 -6.67 4.53
C THR A 149 12.91 -6.14 3.92
N ALA A 150 13.37 -6.72 2.80
CA ALA A 150 14.56 -6.24 2.10
C ALA A 150 14.34 -4.83 1.54
N TYR A 151 13.23 -4.60 0.83
CA TYR A 151 12.91 -3.31 0.22
C TYR A 151 12.75 -2.17 1.26
N ILE A 152 12.18 -2.46 2.43
CA ILE A 152 12.12 -1.50 3.54
C ILE A 152 13.52 -1.23 4.10
N ARG A 153 14.32 -2.28 4.35
CA ARG A 153 15.67 -2.15 4.94
C ARG A 153 16.61 -1.35 4.05
N GLU A 154 16.55 -1.55 2.74
CA GLU A 154 17.37 -0.81 1.76
C GLU A 154 16.78 0.57 1.41
N MET A 155 15.70 1.01 2.08
CA MET A 155 15.02 2.29 1.87
C MET A 155 14.53 2.52 0.43
N TRP A 156 14.14 1.44 -0.26
CA TRP A 156 13.62 1.52 -1.62
C TRP A 156 12.17 1.95 -1.69
N LEU A 157 11.39 1.76 -0.62
CA LEU A 157 9.98 2.14 -0.57
C LEU A 157 9.81 3.52 0.08
N GLU A 158 9.03 4.39 -0.55
CA GLU A 158 8.57 5.65 0.06
C GLU A 158 7.19 5.45 0.71
N LEU A 159 7.14 5.36 2.04
CA LEU A 159 5.96 4.96 2.82
C LEU A 159 5.51 6.10 3.78
N PRO A 160 4.75 7.11 3.32
CA PRO A 160 4.33 8.25 4.13
C PRO A 160 3.09 7.98 5.02
N TRP A 161 2.73 6.72 5.27
CA TRP A 161 1.50 6.34 5.97
C TRP A 161 1.78 5.77 7.36
N GLU A 162 1.47 6.55 8.40
CA GLU A 162 1.70 6.19 9.80
C GLU A 162 1.04 4.87 10.23
N THR A 163 -0.19 4.59 9.76
CA THR A 163 -0.88 3.32 10.08
C THR A 163 -0.07 2.12 9.59
N LEU A 164 0.40 2.19 8.34
CA LEU A 164 1.21 1.13 7.75
C LEU A 164 2.53 0.95 8.49
N ILE A 165 3.20 2.06 8.82
CA ILE A 165 4.45 2.00 9.60
C ILE A 165 4.20 1.34 10.96
N SER A 166 3.11 1.69 11.64
CA SER A 166 2.75 1.10 12.93
C SER A 166 2.51 -0.40 12.83
N GLU A 167 1.80 -0.87 11.80
CA GLU A 167 1.58 -2.30 11.60
C GLU A 167 2.88 -3.04 11.28
N CYS A 168 3.75 -2.47 10.43
CA CYS A 168 5.09 -3.01 10.16
C CYS A 168 5.92 -3.19 11.43
N LEU A 169 5.87 -2.24 12.38
CA LEU A 169 6.59 -2.32 13.65
C LEU A 169 6.10 -3.45 14.56
N THR A 170 4.85 -3.85 14.41
CA THR A 170 4.21 -4.93 15.19
C THR A 170 4.17 -6.27 14.44
N TYR A 171 4.67 -6.33 13.20
CA TYR A 171 4.69 -7.54 12.39
C TYR A 171 5.94 -8.37 12.70
N VAL A 172 5.76 -9.58 13.26
CA VAL A 172 6.84 -10.37 13.86
C VAL A 172 6.97 -11.76 13.25
N LYS A 173 8.16 -12.36 13.42
CA LYS A 173 8.39 -13.79 13.18
C LYS A 173 7.93 -14.59 14.39
N GLY A 174 7.26 -15.72 14.16
CA GLY A 174 6.89 -16.67 15.19
C GLY A 174 8.09 -17.48 15.71
N ASP A 175 7.87 -18.24 16.78
CA ASP A 175 8.90 -19.01 17.48
C ASP A 175 9.55 -20.09 16.61
N ASP A 176 8.88 -20.53 15.55
CA ASP A 176 9.41 -21.49 14.57
C ASP A 176 10.42 -20.86 13.59
N GLY A 177 10.57 -19.52 13.62
CA GLY A 177 11.44 -18.74 12.76
C GLY A 177 10.99 -18.67 11.29
N ILE A 178 9.84 -19.27 10.95
CA ILE A 178 9.31 -19.39 9.59
C ILE A 178 8.01 -18.61 9.44
N THR A 179 7.09 -18.76 10.39
CA THR A 179 5.81 -18.06 10.39
C THR A 179 6.00 -16.58 10.68
N THR A 180 5.16 -15.75 10.05
CA THR A 180 5.10 -14.31 10.30
C THR A 180 3.66 -13.87 10.41
N ASN A 181 3.35 -13.01 11.39
CA ASN A 181 2.02 -12.43 11.63
C ASN A 181 2.17 -11.14 12.46
N ALA A 182 1.10 -10.35 12.59
CA ALA A 182 1.01 -9.31 13.61
C ALA A 182 1.15 -9.88 15.03
N GLN A 183 1.67 -9.07 15.95
CA GLN A 183 1.58 -9.33 17.39
C GLN A 183 0.12 -9.47 17.84
N ASN A 184 -0.10 -10.21 18.94
CA ASN A 184 -1.44 -10.40 19.50
C ASN A 184 -2.11 -9.05 19.80
N GLY A 185 -3.27 -8.81 19.18
CA GLY A 185 -4.04 -7.57 19.33
C GLY A 185 -3.63 -6.45 18.37
N CYS A 186 -2.73 -6.71 17.42
CA CYS A 186 -2.36 -5.82 16.32
C CYS A 186 -2.92 -6.34 14.99
N HIS A 187 -2.90 -5.48 13.97
CA HIS A 187 -3.38 -5.79 12.62
C HIS A 187 -2.19 -5.92 11.64
N ASP A 188 -2.40 -6.63 10.53
CA ASP A 188 -1.44 -6.77 9.43
C ASP A 188 -2.01 -6.48 8.04
N ASP A 189 -3.26 -6.02 7.94
CA ASP A 189 -3.97 -5.81 6.66
C ASP A 189 -3.18 -4.90 5.70
N THR A 190 -2.57 -3.82 6.22
CA THR A 190 -1.79 -2.87 5.39
C THR A 190 -0.44 -3.47 4.98
N VAL A 191 0.17 -4.30 5.84
CA VAL A 191 1.44 -4.99 5.55
C VAL A 191 1.23 -6.02 4.44
N MET A 192 0.14 -6.77 4.52
CA MET A 192 -0.22 -7.78 3.53
C MET A 192 -0.58 -7.15 2.18
N ALA A 193 -1.39 -6.08 2.18
CA ALA A 193 -1.71 -5.32 0.97
C ALA A 193 -0.44 -4.74 0.31
N LEU A 194 0.49 -4.19 1.10
CA LEU A 194 1.75 -3.64 0.58
C LEU A 194 2.65 -4.73 0.00
N ALA A 195 2.76 -5.87 0.70
CA ALA A 195 3.55 -6.99 0.24
C ALA A 195 3.03 -7.54 -1.11
N ILE A 196 1.70 -7.62 -1.30
CA ILE A 196 1.09 -8.01 -2.57
C ILE A 196 1.38 -6.97 -3.66
N ALA A 197 1.21 -5.68 -3.37
CA ALA A 197 1.48 -4.60 -4.32
C ALA A 197 2.93 -4.66 -4.84
N LEU A 198 3.88 -4.89 -3.92
CA LEU A 198 5.29 -5.04 -4.25
C LEU A 198 5.56 -6.27 -5.14
N GLN A 199 4.93 -7.42 -4.86
CA GLN A 199 5.07 -8.60 -5.73
C GLN A 199 4.55 -8.34 -7.15
N LEU A 200 3.44 -7.61 -7.29
CA LEU A 200 2.91 -7.20 -8.59
C LEU A 200 3.88 -6.28 -9.33
N LEU A 201 4.44 -5.29 -8.62
CA LEU A 201 5.36 -4.32 -9.21
C LEU A 201 6.66 -4.99 -9.72
N LEU A 202 7.10 -6.04 -9.03
CA LEU A 202 8.27 -6.84 -9.40
C LEU A 202 7.96 -7.95 -10.42
N GLU A 203 6.69 -8.18 -10.77
CA GLU A 203 6.35 -9.21 -11.75
C GLU A 203 7.03 -8.93 -13.09
N GLY A 204 7.79 -9.91 -13.59
CA GLY A 204 8.54 -9.80 -14.85
C GLY A 204 9.87 -9.06 -14.74
N ARG A 205 10.26 -8.58 -13.54
CA ARG A 205 11.61 -8.08 -13.25
C ARG A 205 12.51 -9.24 -12.81
N ASP A 206 13.83 -9.04 -12.95
CA ASP A 206 14.83 -10.02 -12.51
C ASP A 206 14.86 -10.15 -10.97
N GLU A 207 15.21 -11.32 -10.43
CA GLU A 207 15.31 -11.54 -8.98
C GLU A 207 16.39 -10.66 -8.33
N SER A 208 17.38 -10.20 -9.11
CA SER A 208 18.42 -9.24 -8.70
C SER A 208 18.07 -7.78 -9.01
N TYR A 209 16.80 -7.48 -9.33
CA TYR A 209 16.38 -6.12 -9.62
C TYR A 209 16.55 -5.19 -8.40
N GLU A 210 17.37 -4.16 -8.58
CA GLU A 210 17.54 -3.04 -7.65
C GLU A 210 16.98 -1.76 -8.30
N PRO A 211 16.12 -0.98 -7.62
CA PRO A 211 15.64 0.28 -8.15
C PRO A 211 16.77 1.28 -8.40
N GLU A 212 16.72 1.99 -9.53
CA GLU A 212 17.63 3.11 -9.77
C GLU A 212 17.22 4.30 -8.89
N ILE A 213 18.04 4.65 -7.89
CA ILE A 213 17.81 5.85 -7.08
C ILE A 213 18.11 7.09 -7.95
N PRO A 214 17.15 8.01 -8.17
CA PRO A 214 17.45 9.29 -8.81
C PRO A 214 18.55 10.01 -8.03
N ARG A 215 19.58 10.52 -8.74
CA ARG A 215 20.81 11.09 -8.13
C ARG A 215 20.54 12.14 -7.05
N ASP A 216 19.39 12.81 -7.13
CA ASP A 216 19.00 13.94 -6.30
C ASP A 216 18.51 13.51 -4.90
N GLN A 217 18.05 12.26 -4.75
CA GLN A 217 17.65 11.68 -3.45
C GLN A 217 18.82 11.05 -2.68
N LYS A 218 19.99 10.90 -3.32
CA LYS A 218 21.17 10.31 -2.69
C LYS A 218 21.76 11.17 -1.58
N TYR A 219 21.50 12.48 -1.60
CA TYR A 219 22.06 13.46 -0.65
C TYR A 219 21.11 13.82 0.50
N ILE A 220 19.81 13.50 0.41
CA ILE A 220 18.87 13.71 1.53
C ILE A 220 19.06 12.62 2.61
N ASN A 221 19.63 11.47 2.22
CA ASN A 221 19.78 10.29 3.07
C ASN A 221 21.19 10.09 3.65
N ASP A 222 22.08 11.10 3.59
CA ASP A 222 23.34 11.04 4.33
C ASP A 222 23.11 11.52 5.78
N PRO A 223 23.22 10.65 6.80
CA PRO A 223 23.06 11.03 8.21
C PRO A 223 23.99 12.17 8.64
N LEU A 224 25.13 12.35 7.95
CA LEU A 224 26.10 13.41 8.25
C LEU A 224 25.59 14.80 7.81
N GLU A 225 24.82 14.90 6.72
CA GLU A 225 24.28 16.20 6.26
C GLU A 225 23.01 16.63 7.03
N ILE A 226 22.22 15.68 7.52
CA ILE A 226 21.05 15.99 8.39
C ILE A 226 21.51 16.71 9.66
N SER A 227 22.67 16.32 10.22
CA SER A 227 23.23 16.97 11.41
C SER A 227 23.69 18.42 11.15
N ALA A 228 24.16 18.72 9.94
CA ALA A 228 24.66 20.04 9.59
C ALA A 228 23.54 21.06 9.38
N ASN A 229 22.36 20.63 8.88
CA ASN A 229 21.23 21.52 8.63
C ASN A 229 20.35 21.79 9.87
N CYS A 230 20.52 21.03 10.97
CA CYS A 230 19.79 21.27 12.22
C CYS A 230 20.37 22.44 13.04
N GLU A 231 21.66 22.78 12.89
CA GLU A 231 22.30 23.84 13.67
C GLU A 231 22.00 25.27 13.14
N GLU A 232 21.51 25.42 11.91
CA GLU A 232 21.23 26.75 11.33
C GLU A 232 19.85 27.35 11.69
N TYR A 233 18.96 26.60 12.35
CA TYR A 233 17.59 27.06 12.66
C TYR A 233 17.35 27.49 14.12
N GLU A 234 18.35 27.48 14.99
CA GLU A 234 18.18 27.92 16.40
C GLU A 234 18.26 29.44 16.61
N ASP A 235 18.63 30.25 15.60
CA ASP A 235 18.94 31.68 15.80
C ASP A 235 17.85 32.68 15.35
N LEU A 236 16.61 32.21 15.13
CA LEU A 236 15.48 33.07 14.74
C LEU A 236 14.22 32.82 15.58
N SER A 237 14.23 33.18 16.87
CA SER A 237 13.02 33.67 17.57
C SER A 237 13.26 34.04 19.04
N ILE A 238 13.87 35.19 19.31
CA ILE A 238 13.55 35.96 20.54
C ILE A 238 13.47 37.44 20.16
N ASP A 239 12.32 37.85 19.62
CA ASP A 239 11.92 39.25 19.64
C ASP A 239 10.85 39.48 20.71
N LYS A 240 11.11 40.52 21.48
CA LYS A 240 10.53 40.88 22.77
C LYS A 240 9.04 41.21 22.67
N TYR A 241 8.20 40.51 23.44
CA TYR A 241 6.93 41.07 23.89
C TYR A 241 7.17 41.93 25.13
N GLY A 242 6.86 43.21 24.98
CA GLY A 242 6.99 44.23 26.02
C GLY A 242 5.95 44.09 27.11
N ASP A 243 6.39 44.46 28.31
CA ASP A 243 5.60 44.66 29.51
C ASP A 243 4.54 45.75 29.29
N GLU A 244 3.27 45.44 29.57
CA GLU A 244 2.27 46.44 29.94
C GLU A 244 1.79 46.17 31.37
N GLU A 245 2.07 47.15 32.23
CA GLU A 245 1.73 47.22 33.65
C GLU A 245 0.20 47.25 33.86
N TYR A 246 -0.28 46.44 34.81
CA TYR A 246 -1.57 46.69 35.47
C TYR A 246 -1.32 47.52 36.74
N THR A 247 -1.89 48.72 36.80
CA THR A 247 -2.11 49.45 38.05
C THR A 247 -3.62 49.63 38.30
N VAL A 248 -3.98 49.54 39.59
CA VAL A 248 -5.32 49.61 40.19
C VAL A 248 -5.98 50.97 39.99
#